data_AF-A0A961XMQ5-F1
#
_entry.id   AF-A0A961XMQ5-F1
#
_cell.length_a   1.000
_cell.length_b   1.000
_cell.length_c   1.000
_cell.angle_alpha   90.00
_cell.angle_beta   90.00
_cell.angle_gamma   90.00
#
_symmetry.space_group_name_H-M   'P 1'
#
loop_
_entity.id
_entity.type
_entity.pdbx_description
1 polymer ?
#
loop_
_entity_poly.entity_id
_entity_poly.type
_entity_poly.pdbx_seq_one_letter_code
_entity_poly.pdbx_strand_id
1 'polypeptide(L)'
;MDFRLEPEATLVSTSVVYERARDCEPGTPLILDGDGLDVVSLSVNGKPVAKPDHVATPDRLTLRKLPAARKFTVEITTRVNPTANTRLMGLYRTGGNYCTQCEAEGFRRITYFQDRPDVMAVYTVRIEAALTDNPVLLGNGNLIETGKLDGGRHFAVWHDPHPKPSYLFALVAGDLEAVHEDFITRSGRKVKLGIFVEKGKGAKAAWAMDSLIRSMQWDERVFGREYDLDVFNIVAVSDFNMGAM
;
A
#
# COMPACT_ATOMS: atom_id res chain seq x y z
N MET A 1 -4.39 7.47 1.56
CA MET A 1 -3.85 6.74 2.73
C MET A 1 -2.59 7.47 3.17
N ASP A 2 -2.38 7.63 4.47
CA ASP A 2 -1.21 8.27 5.06
C ASP A 2 -0.58 7.32 6.09
N PHE A 3 0.68 6.97 5.87
CA PHE A 3 1.48 6.12 6.74
C PHE A 3 2.53 6.97 7.45
N ARG A 4 2.44 7.04 8.78
CA ARG A 4 3.50 7.60 9.63
C ARG A 4 4.25 6.44 10.25
N LEU A 5 5.33 6.04 9.58
CA LEU A 5 6.10 4.87 9.93
C LEU A 5 6.87 5.09 11.23
N GLU A 6 6.63 4.18 12.15
CA GLU A 6 7.35 4.00 13.42
C GLU A 6 7.47 2.50 13.69
N PRO A 7 8.63 2.01 14.18
CA PRO A 7 8.88 0.57 14.29
C PRO A 7 7.82 -0.19 15.09
N GLU A 8 7.34 0.40 16.18
CA GLU A 8 6.45 -0.26 17.14
C GLU A 8 5.03 0.30 17.16
N ALA A 9 4.82 1.46 16.53
CA ALA A 9 3.57 2.22 16.63
C ALA A 9 3.27 3.02 15.36
N THR A 10 3.37 2.38 14.20
CA THR A 10 3.00 3.01 12.92
C THR A 10 1.53 3.42 12.96
N LEU A 11 1.24 4.66 12.59
CA LEU A 11 -0.12 5.15 12.40
C LEU A 11 -0.48 5.10 10.92
N VAL A 12 -1.63 4.50 10.62
CA VAL A 12 -2.17 4.43 9.26
C VAL A 12 -3.51 5.14 9.23
N SER A 13 -3.58 6.26 8.51
CA SER A 13 -4.82 7.01 8.32
C SER A 13 -5.36 6.79 6.91
N THR A 14 -6.62 6.35 6.82
CA THR A 14 -7.33 6.16 5.56
C THR A 14 -8.51 7.09 5.48
N SER A 15 -8.81 7.50 4.25
CA SER A 15 -10.03 8.22 3.88
C SER A 15 -10.53 7.55 2.62
N VAL A 16 -11.68 6.88 2.72
CA VAL A 16 -12.22 6.04 1.66
C VAL A 16 -13.63 6.51 1.36
N VAL A 17 -13.90 6.81 0.09
CA VAL A 17 -15.26 7.10 -0.38
C VAL A 17 -15.93 5.77 -0.69
N TYR A 18 -16.91 5.38 0.12
CA TYR A 18 -17.74 4.22 -0.13
C TYR A 18 -18.98 4.64 -0.92
N GLU A 19 -19.38 3.79 -1.86
CA GLU A 19 -20.62 3.92 -2.61
C GLU A 19 -21.49 2.70 -2.37
N ARG A 20 -22.76 2.92 -2.01
CA ARG A 20 -23.73 1.84 -1.87
C ARG A 20 -24.02 1.20 -3.23
N ALA A 21 -24.09 -0.13 -3.26
CA ALA A 21 -24.63 -0.87 -4.38
C ALA A 21 -26.07 -0.43 -4.69
N ARG A 22 -26.52 -0.58 -5.94
CA ARG A 22 -27.83 -0.07 -6.41
C ARG A 22 -29.01 -0.72 -5.67
N ASP A 23 -28.82 -1.95 -5.24
CA ASP A 23 -29.75 -2.84 -4.54
C ASP A 23 -29.47 -2.91 -3.03
N CYS A 24 -28.64 -2.01 -2.49
CA CYS A 24 -28.36 -1.96 -1.06
C CYS A 24 -29.55 -1.37 -0.31
N GLU A 25 -30.21 -2.20 0.51
CA GLU A 25 -31.33 -1.77 1.34
C GLU A 25 -30.95 -0.63 2.30
N PRO A 26 -31.83 0.38 2.47
CA PRO A 26 -31.62 1.46 3.43
C PRO A 26 -31.33 0.93 4.84
N GLY A 27 -30.33 1.51 5.50
CA GLY A 27 -29.93 1.11 6.86
C GLY A 27 -28.99 -0.10 6.93
N THR A 28 -28.67 -0.74 5.80
CA THR A 28 -27.61 -1.77 5.74
C THR A 28 -26.30 -1.21 6.31
N PRO A 29 -25.69 -1.88 7.30
CA PRO A 29 -24.43 -1.45 7.89
C PRO A 29 -23.27 -1.64 6.92
N LEU A 30 -22.24 -0.82 7.04
CA LEU A 30 -20.94 -1.09 6.41
C LEU A 30 -20.13 -1.96 7.36
N ILE A 31 -19.68 -3.11 6.84
CA ILE A 31 -18.84 -4.06 7.56
C ILE A 31 -17.48 -4.06 6.88
N LEU A 32 -16.44 -3.80 7.67
CA LEU A 32 -15.05 -3.78 7.23
C LEU A 32 -14.27 -4.84 8.01
N ASP A 33 -13.41 -5.55 7.30
CA ASP A 33 -12.55 -6.59 7.84
C ASP A 33 -11.35 -5.97 8.55
N GLY A 34 -10.96 -6.58 9.67
CA GLY A 34 -9.71 -6.31 10.37
C GLY A 34 -9.02 -7.63 10.73
N ASP A 35 -7.78 -7.56 11.21
CA ASP A 35 -7.10 -8.67 11.90
C ASP A 35 -6.05 -8.08 12.85
N GLY A 36 -6.34 -8.14 14.15
CA GLY A 36 -5.45 -7.62 15.19
C GLY A 36 -5.33 -6.09 15.22
N LEU A 37 -6.37 -5.35 14.79
CA LEU A 37 -6.31 -3.89 14.66
C LEU A 37 -6.88 -3.12 15.85
N ASP A 38 -6.17 -2.07 16.25
CA ASP A 38 -6.68 -1.05 17.19
C ASP A 38 -7.12 0.21 16.43
N VAL A 39 -8.39 0.61 16.59
CA VAL A 39 -8.91 1.89 16.08
C VAL A 39 -8.45 3.02 17.01
N VAL A 40 -7.75 4.00 16.44
CA VAL A 40 -7.35 5.24 17.13
C VAL A 40 -8.42 6.33 16.96
N SER A 41 -8.92 6.50 15.74
CA SER A 41 -10.01 7.43 15.44
C SER A 41 -10.87 6.93 14.28
N LEU A 42 -12.14 7.33 14.30
CA LEU A 42 -13.14 6.95 13.32
C LEU A 42 -14.12 8.11 13.09
N SER A 43 -14.28 8.50 11.83
CA SER A 43 -15.31 9.43 11.40
C SER A 43 -16.00 8.99 10.12
N VAL A 44 -17.18 9.58 9.89
CA VAL A 44 -17.89 9.50 8.61
C VAL A 44 -18.25 10.91 8.18
N ASN A 45 -17.82 11.29 6.98
CA ASN A 45 -17.91 12.66 6.46
C ASN A 45 -17.34 13.69 7.45
N GLY A 46 -16.18 13.39 8.05
CA GLY A 46 -15.53 14.24 9.06
C GLY A 46 -16.25 14.33 10.41
N LYS A 47 -17.35 13.62 10.62
CA LYS A 47 -18.06 13.58 11.92
C LYS A 47 -17.67 12.32 12.70
N PRO A 48 -17.19 12.44 13.95
CA PRO A 48 -16.89 11.27 14.78
C PRO A 48 -18.10 10.36 14.95
N VAL A 49 -17.89 9.04 14.89
CA VAL A 49 -18.95 8.04 15.10
C VAL A 49 -18.86 7.50 16.51
N ALA A 50 -19.84 7.81 17.37
CA ALA A 50 -19.89 7.31 18.74
C ALA A 50 -20.53 5.91 18.84
N LYS A 51 -20.35 5.23 19.97
CA LYS A 51 -21.16 4.06 20.31
C LYS A 51 -22.61 4.51 20.58
N PRO A 52 -23.65 3.73 20.20
CA PRO A 52 -23.60 2.38 19.63
C PRO A 52 -23.54 2.34 18.09
N ASP A 53 -23.36 3.48 17.43
CA ASP A 53 -23.41 3.59 15.96
C ASP A 53 -22.18 2.98 15.26
N HIS A 54 -21.15 2.62 16.03
CA HIS A 54 -20.12 1.68 15.59
C HIS A 54 -19.87 0.56 16.62
N VAL A 55 -19.37 -0.57 16.13
CA VAL A 55 -18.74 -1.63 16.93
C VAL A 55 -17.41 -1.97 16.27
N ALA A 56 -16.31 -1.75 16.99
CA ALA A 56 -14.97 -2.09 16.56
C ALA A 56 -14.44 -3.23 17.44
N THR A 57 -14.01 -4.31 16.79
CA THR A 57 -13.23 -5.41 17.35
C THR A 57 -11.97 -5.58 16.52
N PRO A 58 -10.91 -6.23 17.02
CA PRO A 58 -9.67 -6.41 16.27
C PRO A 58 -9.88 -6.96 14.84
N ASP A 59 -10.89 -7.83 14.68
CA ASP A 59 -11.17 -8.52 13.41
C ASP A 59 -12.27 -7.88 12.56
N ARG A 60 -12.96 -6.84 13.05
CA ARG A 60 -14.12 -6.28 12.37
C ARG A 60 -14.50 -4.88 12.85
N LEU A 61 -14.82 -4.00 11.90
CA LEU A 61 -15.49 -2.73 12.17
C LEU A 61 -16.87 -2.72 11.51
N THR A 62 -17.91 -2.53 12.33
CA THR A 62 -19.29 -2.38 11.86
C THR A 62 -19.76 -0.96 12.08
N LEU A 63 -20.14 -0.26 11.00
CA LEU A 63 -20.71 1.09 11.03
C LEU A 63 -22.22 1.04 10.73
N ARG A 64 -23.01 1.65 11.61
CA ARG A 64 -24.47 1.76 11.53
C ARG A 64 -24.86 3.23 11.36
N LYS A 65 -26.15 3.46 11.08
CA LYS A 65 -26.72 4.82 10.89
C LYS A 65 -25.89 5.71 9.96
N LEU A 66 -25.35 5.09 8.92
CA LEU A 66 -24.56 5.76 7.89
C LEU A 66 -25.42 6.81 7.16
N PRO A 67 -24.79 7.83 6.55
CA PRO A 67 -25.49 8.83 5.75
C PRO A 67 -26.45 8.19 4.73
N ALA A 68 -27.60 8.85 4.54
CA ALA A 68 -28.60 8.43 3.55
C ALA A 68 -28.12 8.63 2.10
N ALA A 69 -27.14 9.52 1.90
CA ALA A 69 -26.49 9.70 0.60
C ALA A 69 -25.87 8.39 0.10
N ARG A 70 -25.91 8.19 -1.22
CA ARG A 70 -25.35 7.00 -1.87
C ARG A 70 -23.83 6.88 -1.67
N LYS A 71 -23.14 8.03 -1.60
CA LYS A 71 -21.70 8.14 -1.31
C LYS A 71 -21.48 8.78 0.04
N PHE A 72 -20.48 8.28 0.75
CA PHE A 72 -19.99 8.88 1.99
C PHE A 72 -18.51 8.52 2.18
N THR A 73 -17.79 9.38 2.88
CA THR A 73 -16.39 9.16 3.22
C THR A 73 -16.32 8.53 4.61
N VAL A 74 -15.54 7.47 4.74
CA VAL A 74 -15.15 6.89 6.03
C VAL A 74 -13.68 7.20 6.25
N GLU A 75 -13.36 7.80 7.39
CA GLU A 75 -11.99 8.06 7.79
C GLU A 75 -11.63 7.25 9.03
N ILE A 76 -10.52 6.52 8.96
CA ILE A 76 -10.07 5.60 10.00
C ILE A 76 -8.59 5.83 10.25
N THR A 77 -8.19 5.95 11.51
CA THR A 77 -6.78 5.84 11.90
C THR A 77 -6.61 4.56 12.71
N THR A 78 -5.72 3.69 12.26
CA THR A 78 -5.29 2.49 12.98
C THR A 78 -3.86 2.64 13.47
N ARG A 79 -3.53 1.91 14.55
CA ARG A 79 -2.15 1.75 15.00
C ARG A 79 -1.73 0.31 14.81
N VAL A 80 -0.56 0.09 14.23
CA VAL A 80 0.03 -1.24 14.03
C VAL A 80 1.46 -1.28 14.56
N ASN A 81 1.94 -2.46 14.94
CA ASN A 81 3.32 -2.71 15.39
C ASN A 81 4.04 -3.60 14.37
N PRO A 82 4.72 -3.00 13.36
CA PRO A 82 5.45 -3.76 12.34
C PRO A 82 6.59 -4.62 12.90
N THR A 83 7.25 -4.16 13.97
CA THR A 83 8.37 -4.89 14.61
C THR A 83 7.90 -6.19 15.26
N ALA A 84 6.72 -6.19 15.87
CA ALA A 84 6.14 -7.38 16.50
C ALA A 84 5.47 -8.33 15.49
N ASN A 85 5.33 -7.95 14.22
CA ASN A 85 4.59 -8.72 13.22
C ASN A 85 5.43 -9.83 12.59
N THR A 86 5.57 -10.95 13.30
CA THR A 86 6.31 -12.14 12.84
C THR A 86 5.56 -12.99 11.82
N ARG A 87 4.31 -12.64 11.48
CA ARG A 87 3.52 -13.37 10.47
C ARG A 87 3.96 -13.07 9.03
N LEU A 88 4.70 -11.97 8.82
CA LEU A 88 5.08 -11.45 7.51
C LEU A 88 3.86 -11.24 6.58
N MET A 89 2.78 -10.72 7.17
CA MET A 89 1.48 -10.43 6.53
C MET A 89 0.96 -9.08 7.02
N GLY A 90 0.46 -8.24 6.12
CA GLY A 90 0.22 -6.82 6.38
C GLY A 90 1.54 -6.04 6.36
N LEU A 91 1.67 -5.01 7.19
CA LEU A 91 2.91 -4.23 7.35
C LEU A 91 3.81 -4.88 8.42
N TYR A 92 5.05 -5.17 8.08
CA TYR A 92 6.03 -5.79 8.97
C TYR A 92 7.45 -5.27 8.72
N ARG A 93 8.41 -5.69 9.55
CA ARG A 93 9.84 -5.38 9.35
C ARG A 93 10.66 -6.61 9.01
N THR A 94 11.60 -6.45 8.08
CA THR A 94 12.61 -7.46 7.69
C THR A 94 13.93 -6.76 7.38
N GLY A 95 15.04 -7.25 7.94
CA GLY A 95 16.37 -6.65 7.73
C GLY A 95 16.46 -5.16 8.10
N GLY A 96 15.62 -4.67 9.02
CA GLY A 96 15.52 -3.25 9.38
C GLY A 96 14.59 -2.40 8.49
N ASN A 97 14.16 -2.93 7.34
CA ASN A 97 13.27 -2.25 6.40
C ASN A 97 11.80 -2.58 6.69
N TYR A 98 10.88 -1.72 6.26
CA TYR A 98 9.45 -1.98 6.20
C TYR A 98 9.08 -2.63 4.88
N CYS A 99 8.24 -3.66 4.94
CA CYS A 99 7.67 -4.34 3.79
C CYS A 99 6.21 -4.67 4.05
N THR A 100 5.45 -4.87 2.98
CA THR A 100 4.07 -5.34 3.06
C THR A 100 3.87 -6.60 2.23
N GLN A 101 3.08 -7.52 2.77
CA GLN A 101 2.50 -8.64 2.03
C GLN A 101 1.00 -8.67 2.27
N CYS A 102 0.22 -8.45 1.22
CA CYS A 102 -1.24 -8.31 1.34
C CYS A 102 -2.02 -9.50 0.78
N GLU A 103 -1.45 -10.33 -0.09
CA GLU A 103 -2.14 -11.51 -0.60
C GLU A 103 -2.13 -12.66 0.44
N ALA A 104 -3.26 -13.34 0.68
CA ALA A 104 -4.60 -13.11 0.10
C ALA A 104 -5.44 -12.06 0.84
N GLU A 105 -5.27 -11.97 2.15
CA GLU A 105 -6.12 -11.18 3.06
C GLU A 105 -5.26 -10.48 4.13
N GLY A 106 -4.09 -9.99 3.74
CA GLY A 106 -3.13 -9.31 4.62
C GLY A 106 -3.39 -7.82 4.77
N PHE A 107 -4.14 -7.19 3.87
CA PHE A 107 -4.38 -5.75 3.93
C PHE A 107 -5.24 -5.35 5.15
N ARG A 108 -6.17 -6.21 5.57
CA ARG A 108 -6.93 -6.05 6.82
C ARG A 108 -6.09 -6.06 8.10
N ARG A 109 -4.79 -6.39 8.02
CA ARG A 109 -3.81 -6.25 9.12
C ARG A 109 -3.15 -4.87 9.18
N ILE A 110 -3.47 -4.00 8.23
CA ILE A 110 -2.94 -2.62 8.13
C ILE A 110 -4.03 -1.63 8.58
N THR A 111 -5.23 -1.76 8.02
CA THR A 111 -6.38 -0.90 8.31
C THR A 111 -7.68 -1.63 8.00
N TYR A 112 -8.80 -1.17 8.55
CA TYR A 112 -10.10 -1.78 8.27
C TYR A 112 -10.53 -1.50 6.82
N PHE A 113 -10.88 -2.55 6.08
CA PHE A 113 -11.25 -2.44 4.66
C PHE A 113 -12.19 -3.58 4.24
N GLN A 114 -12.85 -3.48 3.08
CA GLN A 114 -13.52 -4.62 2.47
C GLN A 114 -12.48 -5.47 1.72
N ASP A 115 -11.77 -6.32 2.45
CA ASP A 115 -10.52 -6.94 1.99
C ASP A 115 -10.81 -8.20 1.15
N ARG A 116 -11.32 -7.97 -0.05
CA ARG A 116 -11.75 -8.99 -1.03
C ARG A 116 -11.47 -8.52 -2.46
N PRO A 117 -11.10 -9.42 -3.39
CA PRO A 117 -10.52 -9.03 -4.68
C PRO A 117 -11.49 -8.39 -5.68
N ASP A 118 -12.80 -8.50 -5.47
CA ASP A 118 -13.84 -7.83 -6.27
C ASP A 118 -14.09 -6.38 -5.83
N VAL A 119 -13.49 -5.92 -4.73
CA VAL A 119 -13.49 -4.51 -4.33
C VAL A 119 -12.21 -3.85 -4.82
N MET A 120 -12.34 -3.03 -5.85
CA MET A 120 -11.22 -2.28 -6.43
C MET A 120 -11.33 -0.79 -6.12
N ALA A 121 -10.21 -0.18 -5.78
CA ALA A 121 -10.12 1.26 -5.52
C ALA A 121 -8.88 1.87 -6.18
N VAL A 122 -8.92 3.19 -6.41
CA VAL A 122 -7.76 3.99 -6.79
C VAL A 122 -7.03 4.38 -5.50
N TYR A 123 -5.70 4.26 -5.48
CA TYR A 123 -4.90 4.48 -4.28
C TYR A 123 -3.98 5.68 -4.44
N THR A 124 -4.10 6.63 -3.52
CA THR A 124 -3.07 7.64 -3.27
C THR A 124 -2.50 7.39 -1.88
N VAL A 125 -1.18 7.22 -1.79
CA VAL A 125 -0.48 6.76 -0.60
C VAL A 125 0.63 7.74 -0.27
N ARG A 126 0.52 8.41 0.86
CA ARG A 126 1.60 9.19 1.47
C ARG A 126 2.33 8.31 2.48
N ILE A 127 3.65 8.28 2.37
CA ILE A 127 4.54 7.52 3.26
C ILE A 127 5.45 8.53 3.92
N GLU A 128 5.54 8.50 5.25
CA GLU A 128 6.39 9.37 6.05
C GLU A 128 7.25 8.54 7.01
N ALA A 129 8.56 8.77 7.00
CA ALA A 129 9.51 8.05 7.84
C ALA A 129 10.70 8.93 8.25
N ALA A 130 11.51 8.45 9.19
CA ALA A 130 12.82 9.04 9.51
C ALA A 130 13.77 8.86 8.32
N LEU A 131 14.35 9.96 7.83
CA LEU A 131 15.20 9.98 6.63
C LEU A 131 16.48 9.16 6.81
N THR A 132 17.05 9.13 8.01
CA THR A 132 18.30 8.42 8.30
C THR A 132 18.16 6.92 8.11
N ASP A 133 17.01 6.38 8.51
CA ASP A 133 16.78 4.93 8.57
C ASP A 133 16.02 4.45 7.32
N ASN A 134 15.31 5.34 6.65
CA ASN A 134 14.42 5.02 5.54
C ASN A 134 14.58 6.01 4.37
N PRO A 135 15.78 6.22 3.81
CA PRO A 135 15.98 7.16 2.70
C PRO A 135 15.17 6.82 1.44
N VAL A 136 14.75 5.56 1.28
CA VAL A 136 13.91 5.10 0.17
C VAL A 136 12.49 4.83 0.67
N LEU A 137 11.49 5.44 0.03
CA LEU A 137 10.05 5.25 0.28
C LEU A 137 9.32 4.91 -1.04
N LEU A 138 8.77 3.70 -1.15
CA LEU A 138 8.12 3.19 -2.35
C LEU A 138 6.67 2.79 -2.07
N GLY A 139 5.80 3.07 -3.03
CA GLY A 139 4.41 2.61 -3.07
C GLY A 139 4.00 2.26 -4.50
N ASN A 140 2.78 1.76 -4.69
CA ASN A 140 2.26 1.48 -6.04
C ASN A 140 2.04 2.77 -6.86
N GLY A 141 2.13 2.66 -8.18
CA GLY A 141 1.83 3.77 -9.09
C GLY A 141 3.02 4.70 -9.33
N ASN A 142 2.73 5.98 -9.56
CA ASN A 142 3.72 7.00 -9.86
C ASN A 142 4.01 7.88 -8.64
N LEU A 143 5.29 8.23 -8.45
CA LEU A 143 5.71 9.20 -7.44
C LEU A 143 5.30 10.61 -7.88
N ILE A 144 4.37 11.23 -7.16
CA ILE A 144 3.81 12.54 -7.51
C ILE A 144 4.30 13.68 -6.61
N GLU A 145 4.80 13.37 -5.42
CA GLU A 145 5.32 14.39 -4.49
C GLU A 145 6.38 13.79 -3.56
N THR A 146 7.39 14.58 -3.23
CA THR A 146 8.32 14.28 -2.13
C THR A 146 8.61 15.54 -1.35
N GLY A 147 8.98 15.41 -0.07
CA GLY A 147 9.35 16.57 0.72
C GLY A 147 10.06 16.20 2.01
N LYS A 148 10.79 17.18 2.54
CA LYS A 148 11.41 17.09 3.88
C LYS A 148 10.42 17.62 4.93
N LEU A 149 10.52 17.10 6.13
CA LEU A 149 9.73 17.51 7.29
C LEU A 149 10.68 17.84 8.44
N ASP A 150 10.15 18.52 9.45
CA ASP A 150 10.88 18.77 10.69
C ASP A 150 11.23 17.46 11.41
N GLY A 151 12.20 17.54 12.32
CA GLY A 151 12.62 16.37 13.12
C GLY A 151 13.32 15.28 12.33
N GLY A 152 13.90 15.59 11.18
CA GLY A 152 14.68 14.63 10.37
C GLY A 152 13.83 13.61 9.61
N ARG A 153 12.54 13.90 9.39
CA ARG A 153 11.63 13.06 8.61
C ARG A 153 11.52 13.57 7.17
N HIS A 154 11.00 12.71 6.31
CA HIS A 154 10.63 13.06 4.94
C HIS A 154 9.39 12.28 4.52
N PHE A 155 8.83 12.61 3.36
CA PHE A 155 7.72 11.88 2.81
C PHE A 155 7.81 11.70 1.29
N ALA A 156 7.06 10.72 0.80
CA ALA A 156 6.79 10.47 -0.61
C ALA A 156 5.29 10.21 -0.79
N VAL A 157 4.69 10.76 -1.85
CA VAL A 157 3.30 10.52 -2.22
C VAL A 157 3.26 9.78 -3.55
N TRP A 158 2.63 8.62 -3.53
CA TRP A 158 2.46 7.73 -4.67
C TRP A 158 0.99 7.69 -5.09
N HIS A 159 0.74 7.77 -6.39
CA HIS A 159 -0.61 7.69 -6.95
C HIS A 159 -0.67 6.62 -8.02
N ASP A 160 -1.50 5.61 -7.78
CA ASP A 160 -1.85 4.59 -8.76
C ASP A 160 -3.19 4.94 -9.40
N PRO A 161 -3.21 5.32 -10.69
CA PRO A 161 -4.43 5.75 -11.36
C PRO A 161 -5.37 4.58 -11.69
N HIS A 162 -4.91 3.33 -11.58
CA HIS A 162 -5.68 2.16 -11.94
C HIS A 162 -6.39 1.57 -10.72
N PRO A 163 -7.71 1.33 -10.78
CA PRO A 163 -8.41 0.60 -9.72
C PRO A 163 -7.80 -0.79 -9.54
N LYS A 164 -7.40 -1.11 -8.31
CA LYS A 164 -6.88 -2.43 -7.97
C LYS A 164 -7.48 -2.93 -6.65
N PRO A 165 -7.52 -4.25 -6.43
CA PRO A 165 -7.87 -4.82 -5.14
C PRO A 165 -6.78 -4.59 -4.09
N SER A 166 -7.18 -4.66 -2.83
CA SER A 166 -6.31 -4.43 -1.66
C SER A 166 -5.11 -5.38 -1.57
N TYR A 167 -5.23 -6.61 -2.07
CA TYR A 167 -4.14 -7.59 -2.02
C TYR A 167 -2.93 -7.20 -2.88
N LEU A 168 -3.11 -6.31 -3.86
CA LEU A 168 -2.03 -5.75 -4.70
C LEU A 168 -1.41 -4.46 -4.13
N PHE A 169 -1.85 -4.04 -2.94
CA PHE A 169 -1.21 -2.92 -2.24
C PHE A 169 0.19 -3.31 -1.78
N ALA A 170 1.17 -2.44 -2.08
CA ALA A 170 2.54 -2.58 -1.63
C ALA A 170 3.10 -1.26 -1.07
N LEU A 171 3.86 -1.36 0.01
CA LEU A 171 4.65 -0.30 0.60
C LEU A 171 6.01 -0.86 1.04
N VAL A 172 7.08 -0.16 0.67
CA VAL A 172 8.44 -0.44 1.14
C VAL A 172 9.07 0.85 1.64
N ALA A 173 9.77 0.77 2.78
CA ALA A 173 10.59 1.86 3.28
C ALA A 173 11.87 1.32 3.91
N GLY A 174 13.01 1.94 3.65
CA GLY A 174 14.27 1.46 4.20
C GLY A 174 15.52 2.06 3.57
N ASP A 175 16.67 1.53 3.97
CA ASP A 175 17.99 1.93 3.50
C ASP A 175 18.49 0.97 2.41
N LEU A 176 18.01 1.22 1.19
CA LEU A 176 18.19 0.33 0.04
C LEU A 176 19.12 0.94 -1.01
N GLU A 177 19.92 0.09 -1.64
CA GLU A 177 20.66 0.40 -2.85
C GLU A 177 19.77 0.09 -4.06
N ALA A 178 19.78 0.95 -5.07
CA ALA A 178 18.97 0.79 -6.27
C ALA A 178 19.84 0.68 -7.53
N VAL A 179 19.50 -0.27 -8.41
CA VAL A 179 20.02 -0.37 -9.77
C VAL A 179 18.93 0.04 -10.74
N HIS A 180 19.24 0.98 -11.62
CA HIS A 180 18.27 1.57 -12.54
C HIS A 180 18.63 1.33 -13.99
N GLU A 181 17.62 1.16 -14.83
CA GLU A 181 17.69 1.12 -16.28
C GLU A 181 16.45 1.82 -16.87
N ASP A 182 16.53 2.23 -18.13
CA ASP A 182 15.38 2.74 -18.87
C ASP A 182 14.85 1.68 -19.83
N PHE A 183 13.53 1.56 -19.93
CA PHE A 183 12.84 0.77 -20.94
C PHE A 183 11.98 1.68 -21.81
N ILE A 184 12.01 1.48 -23.13
CA ILE A 184 11.14 2.18 -24.07
C ILE A 184 10.13 1.18 -24.60
N THR A 185 8.87 1.39 -24.25
CA THR A 185 7.74 0.60 -24.75
C THR A 185 7.55 0.78 -26.25
N ARG A 186 6.78 -0.11 -26.88
CA ARG A 186 6.46 -0.04 -28.32
C ARG A 186 5.78 1.28 -28.75
N SER A 187 5.04 1.97 -27.87
CA SER A 187 4.45 3.28 -28.19
C SER A 187 5.43 4.46 -27.98
N GLY A 188 6.61 4.20 -27.44
CA GLY A 188 7.62 5.21 -27.12
C GLY A 188 7.55 5.76 -25.70
N ARG A 189 6.66 5.26 -24.82
CA ARG A 189 6.68 5.59 -23.39
C ARG A 189 8.01 5.12 -22.78
N LYS A 190 8.66 6.01 -22.03
CA LYS A 190 9.84 5.70 -21.20
C LYS A 190 9.38 5.22 -19.83
N VAL A 191 9.83 4.04 -19.43
CA VAL A 191 9.57 3.42 -18.13
C VAL A 191 10.90 3.32 -17.39
N LYS A 192 10.98 3.90 -16.19
CA LYS A 192 12.16 3.74 -15.33
C LYS A 192 12.06 2.43 -14.57
N LEU A 193 13.03 1.55 -14.77
CA LEU A 193 13.14 0.31 -14.04
C LEU A 193 14.01 0.53 -12.79
N GLY A 194 13.62 -0.07 -11.67
CA GLY A 194 14.38 0.00 -10.43
C GLY A 194 14.41 -1.35 -9.74
N ILE A 195 15.60 -1.87 -9.45
CA ILE A 195 15.77 -3.03 -8.57
C ILE A 195 16.46 -2.58 -7.30
N PHE A 196 15.72 -2.66 -6.20
CA PHE A 196 16.15 -2.27 -4.87
C PHE A 196 16.61 -3.49 -4.08
N VAL A 197 17.77 -3.38 -3.48
CA VAL A 197 18.42 -4.44 -2.71
C VAL A 197 19.04 -3.87 -1.44
N GLU A 198 19.37 -4.71 -0.48
CA GLU A 198 20.20 -4.28 0.66
C GLU A 198 21.56 -3.76 0.16
N LYS A 199 22.11 -2.77 0.87
CA LYS A 199 23.40 -2.14 0.53
C LYS A 199 24.52 -3.17 0.31
N GLY A 200 25.29 -2.95 -0.75
CA GLY A 200 26.41 -3.81 -1.15
C GLY A 200 26.00 -5.01 -2.00
N LYS A 201 24.70 -5.18 -2.30
CA LYS A 201 24.20 -6.25 -3.16
C LYS A 201 23.85 -5.80 -4.58
N GLY A 202 24.06 -4.52 -4.94
CA GLY A 202 23.69 -3.98 -6.27
C GLY A 202 24.20 -4.81 -7.45
N ALA A 203 25.44 -5.29 -7.40
CA ALA A 203 26.01 -6.13 -8.46
C ALA A 203 25.23 -7.44 -8.72
N LYS A 204 24.48 -7.94 -7.73
CA LYS A 204 23.65 -9.15 -7.86
C LYS A 204 22.32 -8.89 -8.57
N ALA A 205 21.91 -7.63 -8.75
CA ALA A 205 20.66 -7.26 -9.39
C ALA A 205 20.72 -7.33 -10.94
N ALA A 206 21.92 -7.42 -11.53
CA ALA A 206 22.10 -7.34 -12.98
C ALA A 206 21.28 -8.38 -13.76
N TRP A 207 21.26 -9.64 -13.29
CA TRP A 207 20.49 -10.70 -13.95
C TRP A 207 18.97 -10.51 -13.83
N ALA A 208 18.51 -9.95 -12.70
CA ALA A 208 17.11 -9.64 -12.51
C ALA A 208 16.66 -8.50 -13.43
N MET A 209 17.50 -7.48 -13.62
CA MET A 209 17.21 -6.35 -14.52
C MET A 209 17.12 -6.81 -15.98
N ASP A 210 18.11 -7.58 -16.43
CA ASP A 210 18.12 -8.19 -17.77
C ASP A 210 16.89 -9.08 -17.99
N SER A 211 16.48 -9.86 -16.99
CA SER A 211 15.27 -10.69 -17.06
C SER A 211 13.97 -9.88 -17.09
N LEU A 212 13.90 -8.75 -16.37
CA LEU A 212 12.76 -7.84 -16.40
C LEU A 212 12.61 -7.23 -17.81
N ILE A 213 13.69 -6.69 -18.38
CA ILE A 213 13.68 -6.13 -19.74
C ILE A 213 13.22 -7.17 -20.76
N ARG A 214 13.77 -8.39 -20.72
CA ARG A 214 13.35 -9.49 -21.60
C ARG A 214 11.87 -9.83 -21.45
N SER A 215 11.35 -9.82 -20.22
CA SER A 215 9.94 -10.10 -19.94
C SER A 215 9.03 -9.05 -20.57
N MET A 216 9.33 -7.76 -20.38
CA MET A 216 8.56 -6.66 -20.98
C MET A 216 8.57 -6.72 -22.51
N GLN A 217 9.75 -6.92 -23.13
CA GLN A 217 9.87 -7.06 -24.59
C GLN A 217 9.12 -8.28 -25.13
N TRP A 218 9.16 -9.39 -24.40
CA TRP A 218 8.48 -10.61 -24.80
C TRP A 218 6.97 -10.43 -24.77
N ASP A 219 6.42 -9.80 -23.73
CA ASP A 219 4.97 -9.59 -23.59
C ASP A 219 4.42 -8.63 -24.67
N GLU A 220 5.19 -7.60 -25.02
CA GLU A 220 4.89 -6.72 -26.17
C GLU A 220 4.88 -7.49 -27.50
N ARG A 221 5.90 -8.32 -27.74
CA ARG A 221 6.07 -9.05 -29.01
C ARG A 221 5.05 -10.17 -29.18
N VAL A 222 4.78 -10.93 -28.12
CA VAL A 222 4.02 -12.18 -28.19
C VAL A 222 2.53 -11.94 -27.94
N PHE A 223 2.19 -11.08 -26.99
CA PHE A 223 0.80 -10.84 -26.59
C PHE A 223 0.31 -9.41 -26.85
N GLY A 224 1.19 -8.53 -27.32
CA GLY A 224 0.83 -7.14 -27.56
C GLY A 224 0.47 -6.39 -26.28
N ARG A 225 1.01 -6.80 -25.13
CA ARG A 225 0.80 -6.16 -23.83
C ARG A 225 1.90 -5.16 -23.58
N GLU A 226 1.51 -3.95 -23.23
CA GLU A 226 2.40 -2.81 -23.05
C GLU A 226 2.20 -2.27 -21.65
N TYR A 227 3.28 -1.93 -20.98
CA TYR A 227 3.26 -1.43 -19.61
C TYR A 227 2.69 -0.01 -19.54
N ASP A 228 1.89 0.27 -18.51
CA ASP A 228 1.00 1.44 -18.44
C ASP A 228 1.43 2.53 -17.44
N LEU A 229 2.44 2.26 -16.61
CA LEU A 229 3.02 3.21 -15.65
C LEU A 229 4.40 3.72 -16.08
N ASP A 230 4.88 4.76 -15.39
CA ASP A 230 6.17 5.41 -15.71
C ASP A 230 7.35 4.78 -14.96
N VAL A 231 7.07 3.93 -13.97
CA VAL A 231 8.08 3.23 -13.17
C VAL A 231 7.69 1.76 -12.95
N PHE A 232 8.69 0.88 -12.91
CA PHE A 232 8.55 -0.52 -12.50
C PHE A 232 9.64 -0.83 -11.46
N ASN A 233 9.23 -1.07 -10.22
CA ASN A 233 10.15 -1.32 -9.11
C ASN A 233 10.05 -2.77 -8.63
N ILE A 234 11.20 -3.41 -8.44
CA ILE A 234 11.36 -4.69 -7.76
C ILE A 234 12.14 -4.44 -6.48
N VAL A 235 11.70 -4.99 -5.35
CA VAL A 235 12.45 -4.93 -4.09
C VAL A 235 12.81 -6.35 -3.65
N ALA A 236 14.09 -6.63 -3.47
CA ALA A 236 14.55 -7.86 -2.85
C ALA A 236 14.55 -7.71 -1.32
N VAL A 237 13.78 -8.54 -0.64
CA VAL A 237 13.73 -8.60 0.83
C VAL A 237 14.20 -9.96 1.33
N SER A 238 14.81 -10.00 2.51
CA SER A 238 15.43 -11.21 3.06
C SER A 238 14.40 -12.18 3.67
N ASP A 239 13.40 -11.67 4.38
CA ASP A 239 12.31 -12.48 4.95
C ASP A 239 11.01 -12.26 4.13
N PHE A 240 10.70 -13.25 3.28
CA PHE A 240 9.50 -13.26 2.45
C PHE A 240 8.90 -14.66 2.44
N ASN A 241 7.62 -14.80 2.85
CA ASN A 241 6.96 -16.11 2.90
C ASN A 241 6.71 -16.70 1.51
N MET A 242 6.40 -15.84 0.53
CA MET A 242 6.16 -16.21 -0.86
C MET A 242 7.46 -16.05 -1.64
N GLY A 243 7.63 -16.72 -2.79
CA GLY A 243 8.87 -16.56 -3.57
C GLY A 243 9.06 -15.15 -4.14
N ALA A 244 7.96 -14.52 -4.57
CA ALA A 244 7.88 -13.15 -5.09
C ALA A 244 6.40 -12.69 -5.02
N MET A 245 6.18 -11.38 -5.08
CA MET A 245 4.87 -10.71 -5.19
C MET A 245 5.01 -9.45 -6.01
#